data_AF-A0A6B3H9R6-F1
#
_entry.id   AF-A0A6B3H9R6-F1
#
_cell.length_a   1.000
_cell.length_b   1.000
_cell.length_c   1.000
_cell.angle_alpha   90.00
_cell.angle_beta   90.00
_cell.angle_gamma   90.00
#
_symmetry.space_group_name_H-M   'P 1'
#
loop_
_entity.id
_entity.type
_entity.pdbx_description
1 polymer ?
#
loop_
_entity_poly.entity_id
_entity_poly.type
_entity_poly.pdbx_seq_one_letter_code
_entity_poly.pdbx_strand_id
1 'polypeptide(L)'
;MSPALRASRARAQLTIMEPPSTVGAKPGGKLAQLTLQFNPSKLSLSKSTEWRRTPSRMAGQSALPEFVGSGPRSLSLEVFLDATATHD
;
A
#
# COMPACT_ATOMS: atom_id res chain seq x y z
N MET A 1 36.89 10.68 -18.82
CA MET A 1 36.60 9.48 -18.01
C MET A 1 35.20 9.67 -17.42
N SER A 2 34.20 8.96 -17.94
CA SER A 2 32.86 8.96 -17.37
C SER A 2 32.85 8.08 -16.11
N PRO A 3 32.26 8.51 -14.98
CA PRO A 3 32.14 7.64 -13.83
C PRO A 3 31.25 6.45 -14.19
N ALA A 4 31.75 5.24 -13.99
CA ALA A 4 30.95 4.03 -14.13
C ALA A 4 29.79 4.13 -13.14
N LEU A 5 28.55 4.26 -13.65
CA LEU A 5 27.33 4.12 -12.87
C LEU A 5 27.37 2.73 -12.24
N ARG A 6 27.66 2.65 -10.92
CA ARG A 6 27.42 1.43 -10.16
C ARG A 6 25.92 1.16 -10.27
N ALA A 7 25.55 0.14 -11.03
CA ALA A 7 24.19 -0.35 -11.09
C ALA A 7 23.87 -1.04 -9.75
N SER A 8 23.73 -0.25 -8.67
CA SER A 8 23.22 -0.78 -7.41
C SER A 8 21.70 -0.85 -7.51
N ARG A 9 21.16 -2.07 -7.36
CA ARG A 9 19.72 -2.25 -7.25
C ARG A 9 19.25 -1.61 -5.96
N ALA A 10 18.32 -0.66 -6.05
CA ALA A 10 17.63 -0.13 -4.88
C ALA A 10 16.92 -1.28 -4.15
N ARG A 11 17.10 -1.35 -2.83
CA ARG A 11 16.51 -2.40 -1.98
C ARG A 11 15.24 -1.90 -1.33
N ALA A 12 14.19 -2.71 -1.41
CA ALA A 12 12.92 -2.47 -0.75
C ALA A 12 13.11 -2.50 0.77
N GLN A 13 12.40 -1.60 1.46
CA GLN A 13 12.47 -1.43 2.90
C GLN A 13 11.06 -1.27 3.45
N LEU A 14 10.79 -1.92 4.58
CA LEU A 14 9.58 -1.74 5.36
C LEU A 14 9.91 -0.86 6.57
N THR A 15 9.37 0.36 6.58
CA THR A 15 9.51 1.29 7.71
C THR A 15 8.27 1.22 8.58
N ILE A 16 8.46 0.94 9.86
CA ILE A 16 7.39 0.94 10.87
C ILE A 16 7.37 2.33 11.50
N MET A 17 6.19 2.95 11.50
CA MET A 17 5.97 4.32 11.96
C MET A 17 5.07 4.31 13.20
N GLU A 18 5.18 5.34 14.04
CA GLU A 18 4.25 5.57 15.14
C GLU A 18 2.82 5.80 14.60
N PRO A 19 1.80 5.17 15.23
CA PRO A 19 0.41 5.41 14.87
C PRO A 19 0.05 6.89 15.00
N PRO A 20 -0.76 7.45 14.08
CA PRO A 20 -1.24 8.82 14.22
C PRO A 20 -2.13 8.93 15.47
N SER A 21 -1.97 10.02 16.23
CA SER A 21 -2.75 10.28 17.45
C SER A 21 -4.22 10.62 17.18
N THR A 22 -4.54 11.04 15.96
CA THR A 22 -5.88 11.41 15.51
C THR A 22 -6.17 10.82 14.13
N VAL A 23 -7.42 10.46 13.88
CA VAL A 23 -7.90 9.98 12.57
C VAL A 23 -7.56 11.00 11.48
N GLY A 24 -6.95 10.53 10.39
CA GLY A 24 -6.59 11.35 9.23
C GLY A 24 -5.26 12.12 9.35
N ALA A 25 -4.61 12.11 10.51
CA ALA A 25 -3.28 12.68 10.66
C ALA A 25 -2.20 11.81 10.00
N LYS A 26 -1.04 12.41 9.72
CA LYS A 26 0.14 11.68 9.22
C LYS A 26 0.71 10.79 10.35
N PRO A 27 1.34 9.64 10.01
CA PRO A 27 2.10 8.86 10.98
C PRO A 27 3.18 9.71 11.69
N GLY A 28 3.51 9.34 12.93
CA GLY A 28 4.49 10.03 13.76
C GLY A 28 5.95 9.68 13.43
N GLY A 29 6.78 9.50 14.45
CA GLY A 29 8.18 9.11 14.30
C GLY A 29 8.38 7.73 13.69
N LYS A 30 9.60 7.44 13.23
CA LYS A 30 10.01 6.10 12.79
C LYS A 30 10.32 5.23 14.02
N LEU A 31 9.66 4.08 14.11
CA LEU A 31 9.88 3.08 15.16
C LEU A 31 10.97 2.08 14.77
N ALA A 32 10.92 1.55 13.55
CA ALA A 32 11.86 0.54 13.07
C ALA A 32 11.95 0.55 11.54
N GLN A 33 12.96 -0.13 11.00
CA GLN A 33 13.08 -0.37 9.57
C GLN A 33 13.67 -1.74 9.31
N LEU A 34 13.04 -2.48 8.41
CA LEU A 34 13.49 -3.74 7.89
C LEU A 34 13.89 -3.56 6.43
N THR A 35 15.18 -3.70 6.12
CA THR A 35 15.65 -3.82 4.74
C THR A 35 15.42 -5.25 4.27
N LEU A 36 14.74 -5.44 3.15
CA LEU A 36 14.42 -6.78 2.65
C LEU A 36 15.66 -7.42 1.99
N GLN A 37 15.88 -8.71 2.27
CA GLN A 37 16.96 -9.51 1.65
C GLN A 37 16.77 -9.61 0.13
N PHE A 38 15.52 -9.78 -0.30
CA PHE A 38 15.15 -9.86 -1.70
C PHE A 38 14.07 -8.83 -2.00
N ASN A 39 14.16 -8.18 -3.15
CA ASN A 39 13.08 -7.32 -3.62
C ASN A 39 11.88 -8.19 -4.04
N PRO A 40 10.65 -7.79 -3.72
CA PRO A 40 9.46 -8.47 -4.22
C PRO A 40 9.47 -8.51 -5.75
N SER A 41 9.17 -9.66 -6.32
CA SER A 41 9.04 -9.82 -7.78
C SER A 41 7.77 -9.18 -8.34
N LYS A 42 6.75 -9.00 -7.49
CA LYS A 42 5.46 -8.41 -7.81
C LYS A 42 4.92 -7.61 -6.62
N LEU A 43 4.20 -6.53 -6.93
CA LEU A 43 3.37 -5.77 -6.00
C LEU A 43 1.94 -5.74 -6.55
N SER A 44 0.95 -5.92 -5.69
CA SER A 44 -0.47 -5.77 -6.03
C SER A 44 -1.05 -4.62 -5.21
N LEU A 45 -1.46 -3.54 -5.89
CA LEU A 45 -2.09 -2.38 -5.25
C LEU A 45 -3.55 -2.30 -5.67
N SER A 46 -4.45 -2.27 -4.70
CA SER A 46 -5.89 -2.13 -4.94
C SER A 46 -6.44 -0.87 -4.26
N LYS A 47 -7.41 -0.25 -4.94
CA LYS A 47 -8.20 0.88 -4.44
C LYS A 47 -9.66 0.60 -4.75
N SER A 48 -10.54 0.82 -3.78
CA SER A 48 -11.97 0.60 -3.94
C SER A 48 -12.76 1.90 -3.69
N THR A 49 -13.97 1.93 -4.25
CA THR A 49 -14.96 2.99 -4.04
C THR A 49 -16.32 2.35 -3.86
N GLU A 50 -17.10 2.86 -2.92
CA GLU A 50 -18.46 2.41 -2.67
C GLU A 50 -19.46 3.33 -3.37
N TRP A 51 -20.38 2.70 -4.10
CA TRP A 51 -21.50 3.34 -4.77
C TRP A 51 -22.78 2.66 -4.27
N ARG A 52 -23.72 3.43 -3.74
CA ARG A 52 -24.96 2.89 -3.16
C ARG A 52 -26.15 3.35 -3.98
N ARG A 53 -27.09 2.43 -4.15
CA ARG A 53 -28.38 2.70 -4.78
C ARG A 53 -29.48 2.42 -3.77
N THR A 54 -30.30 3.42 -3.47
CA THR A 54 -31.47 3.27 -2.60
C THR A 54 -32.72 3.08 -3.48
N PRO A 55 -33.28 1.87 -3.58
CA PRO A 55 -34.48 1.65 -4.39
C PRO A 55 -35.70 2.29 -3.73
N SER A 56 -36.45 3.10 -4.48
CA SER A 56 -37.76 3.61 -4.06
C SER A 56 -38.86 2.71 -4.64
N ARG A 57 -39.67 2.10 -3.78
CA ARG A 57 -40.70 1.11 -4.16
C ARG A 57 -41.85 1.72 -4.98
N MET A 58 -42.04 3.04 -4.94
CA MET A 58 -43.13 3.75 -5.64
C MET A 58 -42.64 4.68 -6.75
N ALA A 59 -41.34 4.76 -7.01
CA ALA A 59 -40.82 5.63 -8.06
C ALA A 59 -40.93 4.96 -9.44
N GLY A 60 -41.50 5.67 -10.41
CA GLY A 60 -41.59 5.20 -11.81
C GLY A 60 -40.23 5.03 -12.50
N GLN A 61 -39.16 5.57 -11.91
CA GLN A 61 -37.77 5.31 -12.29
C GLN A 61 -36.89 5.15 -11.05
N SER A 62 -35.82 4.37 -11.18
CA SER A 62 -34.90 4.09 -10.08
C SER A 62 -33.77 5.12 -10.02
N ALA A 63 -33.44 5.58 -8.80
CA ALA A 63 -32.36 6.55 -8.57
C ALA A 63 -31.01 6.08 -9.14
N LEU A 64 -30.19 7.03 -9.58
CA LEU A 64 -28.81 6.77 -9.98
C LEU A 64 -27.98 6.36 -8.74
N PRO A 65 -26.94 5.51 -8.90
CA PRO A 65 -26.03 5.22 -7.80
C PRO A 65 -25.33 6.49 -7.30
N GLU A 66 -25.29 6.67 -5.99
CA GLU A 66 -24.60 7.77 -5.32
C GLU A 66 -23.24 7.30 -4.79
N PHE A 67 -22.22 8.15 -4.93
CA PHE A 67 -20.91 7.90 -4.37
C PHE A 67 -20.97 8.03 -2.84
N VAL A 68 -20.58 6.98 -2.12
CA VAL A 68 -20.61 6.94 -0.65
C VAL A 68 -19.24 7.24 -0.06
N GLY A 69 -18.18 6.77 -0.71
CA GLY A 69 -16.83 6.98 -0.21
C GLY A 69 -15.78 6.10 -0.89
N SER A 70 -14.52 6.38 -0.61
CA SER A 70 -13.40 5.52 -1.00
C SER A 70 -13.03 4.57 0.13
N GLY A 71 -12.87 3.30 -0.18
CA GLY A 71 -12.33 2.33 0.75
C GLY A 71 -10.82 2.51 0.97
N PRO A 72 -10.24 1.78 1.95
CA PRO A 72 -8.81 1.78 2.18
C PRO A 72 -8.05 1.25 0.95
N ARG A 73 -6.82 1.73 0.75
CA ARG A 73 -5.90 1.16 -0.25
C ARG A 73 -5.21 -0.04 0.37
N SER A 74 -5.11 -1.14 -0.37
CA SER A 74 -4.40 -2.34 0.08
C SER A 74 -3.22 -2.63 -0.85
N LEU A 75 -2.05 -2.85 -0.25
CA LEU A 75 -0.83 -3.30 -0.91
C LEU A 75 -0.54 -4.73 -0.45
N SER A 76 -0.41 -5.65 -1.40
CA SER A 76 -0.01 -7.04 -1.14
C SER A 76 1.30 -7.34 -1.85
N LEU A 77 2.21 -8.01 -1.14
CA LEU A 77 3.52 -8.44 -1.62
C LEU A 77 3.94 -9.69 -0.85
N GLU A 78 4.90 -10.44 -1.41
CA GLU A 78 5.52 -11.59 -0.78
C GLU A 78 6.99 -11.27 -0.48
N VAL A 79 7.46 -11.69 0.69
CA VAL A 79 8.85 -11.54 1.15
C VAL A 79 9.44 -12.91 1.41
N PHE A 80 10.63 -13.16 0.87
CA PHE A 80 11.42 -14.34 1.16
C PHE A 80 12.49 -13.99 2.20
N LEU A 81 12.64 -14.85 3.19
CA LEU A 81 13.66 -14.76 4.23
C LEU A 81 14.52 -16.02 4.15
N ASP A 82 15.82 -15.82 4.04
CA ASP A 82 16.80 -16.89 3.99
C ASP A 82 17.87 -16.70 5.08
N ALA A 83 18.30 -17.82 5.65
CA ALA A 83 19.37 -17.91 6.66
C ALA A 83 20.46 -18.92 6.25
N THR A 84 20.41 -19.46 5.03
CA THR A 84 21.42 -20.41 4.53
C THR A 84 22.71 -19.73 4.08
N ALA A 85 22.66 -18.44 3.75
CA ALA A 85 23.80 -17.62 3.39
C ALA A 85 23.72 -16.20 3.98
N THR A 86 24.84 -15.50 3.99
CA THR A 86 24.88 -14.06 4.31
C THR A 86 24.45 -13.27 3.08
N HIS A 87 23.43 -12.42 3.25
CA HIS A 87 22.87 -11.59 2.20
C HIS A 87 23.13 -10.12 2.54
N ASP A 88 23.70 -9.37 1.59
CA ASP A 88 23.96 -7.92 1.70
C ASP A 88 22.69 -7.09 1.55
#